data_AF-A0A3Q9S685-F1
#
_entry.id   AF-A0A3Q9S685-F1
#
_cell.length_a   1.000
_cell.length_b   1.000
_cell.length_c   1.000
_cell.angle_alpha   90.00
_cell.angle_beta   90.00
_cell.angle_gamma   90.00
#
_symmetry.space_group_name_H-M   'P 1'
#
loop_
_entity.id
_entity.type
_entity.pdbx_description
1 polymer ?
#
loop_
_entity_poly.entity_id
_entity_poly.type
_entity_poly.pdbx_seq_one_letter_code
_entity_poly.pdbx_strand_id
1 'polypeptide(L)' 'MECHHKNPKELGGKDEYNNLTFILKDVHKLIHAVAIEIIEKYKIILNLDEVCLERLNKLRSKVGNCII' A
#
# COMPACT_ATOMS: atom_id res chain seq x y z
N MET A 1 7.32 -7.54 -8.50
CA MET A 1 7.78 -6.41 -7.65
C MET A 1 7.58 -5.11 -8.41
N GLU A 2 7.28 -4.03 -7.70
CA GLU A 2 7.05 -2.68 -8.22
C GLU A 2 7.62 -1.64 -7.26
N CYS A 3 8.00 -0.48 -7.81
CA CYS A 3 8.35 0.69 -7.03
C CYS A 3 7.06 1.47 -6.70
N HIS A 4 6.85 1.77 -5.43
CA HIS A 4 5.70 2.50 -4.93
C HIS A 4 6.16 3.82 -4.28
N HIS A 5 5.49 4.91 -4.64
CA HIS A 5 5.63 6.19 -3.96
C HIS A 5 4.81 6.18 -2.67
N LYS A 6 5.47 6.24 -1.51
CA LYS A 6 4.83 6.30 -0.18
C LYS A 6 3.84 7.46 -0.11
N ASN A 7 4.26 8.65 -0.53
CA ASN A 7 3.38 9.76 -0.85
C ASN A 7 3.28 9.86 -2.38
N PRO A 8 2.09 9.71 -3.00
CA PRO A 8 1.94 9.75 -4.44
C PRO A 8 2.23 11.14 -5.02
N LYS A 9 2.59 11.21 -6.31
CA LYS A 9 2.95 12.48 -6.98
C LYS A 9 1.82 13.50 -6.96
N GLU A 10 0.59 13.01 -7.09
CA GLU A 10 -0.63 13.83 -7.04
C GLU A 10 -0.82 14.53 -5.69
N LEU A 11 -0.24 13.98 -4.61
CA LEU A 11 -0.21 14.57 -3.27
C LEU A 11 1.13 15.26 -2.94
N GLY A 12 1.89 15.65 -3.96
CA GLY A 12 3.17 16.36 -3.81
C GLY A 12 4.38 15.47 -3.53
N GLY A 13 4.24 14.15 -3.64
CA GLY A 13 5.35 13.20 -3.53
C GLY A 13 6.36 13.32 -4.67
N LYS A 14 7.65 13.12 -4.37
CA LYS A 14 8.75 13.18 -5.34
C LYS A 14 9.41 11.82 -5.54
N ASP A 15 10.27 11.70 -6.54
CA ASP A 15 11.07 10.49 -6.84
C ASP A 15 12.33 10.35 -5.96
N GLU A 16 12.33 10.96 -4.77
CA GLU A 16 13.42 10.82 -3.79
C GLU A 16 13.40 9.43 -3.15
N TYR A 17 14.57 8.84 -2.91
CA TYR A 17 14.70 7.49 -2.37
C TYR A 17 13.89 7.26 -1.09
N ASN A 18 13.82 8.26 -0.19
CA ASN A 18 13.06 8.18 1.05
C ASN A 18 11.54 8.05 0.83
N ASN A 19 11.02 8.57 -0.29
CA ASN A 19 9.62 8.45 -0.68
C ASN A 19 9.32 7.17 -1.46
N LEU A 20 10.33 6.46 -1.94
CA LEU A 20 10.16 5.24 -2.72
C LEU A 20 10.24 3.99 -1.82
N THR A 21 9.57 2.93 -2.22
CA THR A 21 9.70 1.61 -1.62
C THR A 21 9.47 0.53 -2.65
N PHE A 22 10.15 -0.61 -2.51
CA PHE A 22 10.03 -1.74 -3.42
C PHE A 22 9.18 -2.82 -2.79
N ILE A 23 8.06 -3.17 -3.43
CA ILE A 23 7.04 -4.06 -2.86
C ILE A 23 6.52 -5.06 -3.90
N LEU A 24 5.79 -6.07 -3.43
CA LEU A 24 5.09 -7.02 -4.30
C LEU A 24 3.95 -6.31 -5.06
N LYS A 25 3.64 -6.81 -6.26
CA LYS A 25 2.55 -6.27 -7.09
C LYS A 25 1.20 -6.35 -6.38
N ASP A 26 0.96 -7.45 -5.67
CA ASP A 26 -0.31 -7.66 -4.96
C ASP A 26 -0.42 -6.78 -3.71
N VAL A 27 0.70 -6.50 -3.03
CA VAL A 27 0.75 -5.50 -1.94
C VAL A 27 0.49 -4.10 -2.50
N HIS A 28 1.10 -3.76 -3.64
CA HIS A 28 0.90 -2.48 -4.29
C HIS A 28 -0.57 -2.26 -4.67
N LYS A 29 -1.22 -3.28 -5.27
CA LYS A 29 -2.67 -3.27 -5.53
C LYS A 29 -3.47 -3.10 -4.24
N LEU A 30 -3.11 -3.83 -3.18
CA LEU A 30 -3.80 -3.73 -1.90
C LEU A 30 -3.63 -2.36 -1.26
N ILE A 31 -2.53 -1.63 -1.45
CA ILE A 31 -2.38 -0.26 -0.92
C ILE A 31 -3.40 0.69 -1.56
N HIS A 32 -3.60 0.60 -2.87
CA HIS A 32 -4.50 1.48 -3.61
C HIS A 32 -5.96 0.99 -3.65
N ALA A 33 -6.24 -0.23 -3.21
CA ALA A 33 -7.58 -0.79 -3.22
C ALA A 33 -8.56 -0.01 -2.31
N VAL A 34 -9.68 0.42 -2.90
CA VAL A 34 -10.82 1.04 -2.21
C VAL A 34 -12.01 0.10 -2.08
N ALA A 35 -12.14 -0.86 -3.00
CA ALA A 35 -13.23 -1.84 -3.00
C ALA A 35 -12.97 -2.95 -1.96
N ILE A 36 -13.95 -3.19 -1.09
CA ILE A 36 -13.87 -4.16 0.01
C ILE A 36 -13.59 -5.58 -0.51
N GLU A 37 -14.20 -5.97 -1.63
CA GLU A 37 -13.98 -7.28 -2.26
C GLU A 37 -12.50 -7.51 -2.64
N ILE A 38 -11.81 -6.47 -3.10
CA ILE A 38 -10.40 -6.52 -3.49
C ILE A 38 -9.53 -6.58 -2.23
N ILE A 39 -9.90 -5.80 -1.21
CA ILE A 39 -9.21 -5.78 0.08
C ILE A 39 -9.22 -7.17 0.71
N GLU A 40 -10.39 -7.78 0.87
CA GLU A 40 -10.54 -9.09 1.49
C GLU A 40 -9.84 -10.19 0.69
N LYS A 41 -9.99 -10.18 -0.63
CA LYS A 41 -9.29 -11.13 -1.52
C LYS A 41 -7.78 -11.10 -1.30
N TYR A 42 -7.18 -9.92 -1.31
CA TYR A 42 -5.73 -9.78 -1.18
C TYR A 42 -5.24 -9.96 0.25
N LYS A 43 -6.06 -9.68 1.27
CA LYS A 43 -5.75 -9.98 2.68
C LYS A 43 -5.57 -11.48 2.88
N ILE A 44 -6.44 -12.30 2.27
CA ILE A 44 -6.34 -13.77 2.30
C ILE A 44 -5.12 -14.26 1.51
N ILE A 45 -4.91 -13.77 0.28
CA ILE A 45 -3.78 -14.20 -0.58
C ILE A 45 -2.43 -13.90 0.07
N LEU A 46 -2.30 -12.73 0.71
CA LEU A 46 -1.03 -12.27 1.27
C LEU A 46 -0.78 -12.80 2.68
N ASN A 47 -1.81 -13.33 3.36
CA ASN A 47 -1.73 -13.87 4.73
C ASN A 47 -0.88 -13.00 5.68
N LEU A 48 -1.22 -11.72 5.74
CA LEU A 48 -0.43 -10.70 6.43
C LEU A 48 -0.50 -10.87 7.95
N ASP A 49 0.66 -10.82 8.62
CA ASP A 49 0.73 -10.70 10.07
C ASP A 49 0.40 -9.27 10.54
N GLU A 50 0.20 -9.07 11.85
CA GLU A 50 -0.12 -7.77 12.45
C GLU A 50 0.93 -6.68 12.12
N VAL A 51 2.21 -7.04 12.12
CA VAL A 51 3.31 -6.11 11.79
C VAL A 51 3.24 -5.71 10.32
N CYS A 52 3.03 -6.67 9.42
CA CYS A 52 2.81 -6.40 8.00
C CYS A 52 1.56 -5.53 7.76
N LEU A 53 0.47 -5.78 8.47
CA LEU A 53 -0.77 -5.02 8.37
C LEU A 53 -0.59 -3.57 8.83
N GLU A 54 0.14 -3.34 9.92
CA GLU A 54 0.46 -1.99 10.39
C GLU A 54 1.27 -1.21 9.34
N ARG A 55 2.27 -1.85 8.74
CA ARG A 55 3.10 -1.23 7.68
C ARG A 55 2.28 -0.94 6.43
N LEU A 56 1.39 -1.85 6.05
CA LEU A 56 0.45 -1.65 4.94
C LEU A 56 -0.47 -0.46 5.22
N ASN A 57 -1.05 -0.38 6.40
CA ASN A 57 -1.96 0.70 6.80
C ASN A 57 -1.27 2.08 6.81
N LYS A 58 0.00 2.14 7.20
CA LYS A 58 0.82 3.35 7.06
C LYS A 58 0.95 3.80 5.60
N LEU A 59 1.05 2.88 4.65
CA LEU A 59 1.09 3.20 3.22
C LEU A 59 -0.30 3.59 2.68
N ARG A 60 -1.34 2.85 3.05
CA ARG A 60 -2.75 3.16 2.71
C ARG A 60 -3.14 4.56 3.15
N SER A 61 -2.79 4.95 4.37
CA SER A 61 -3.06 6.30 4.89
C SER A 61 -2.37 7.40 4.08
N LYS A 62 -1.12 7.18 3.66
CA LYS A 62 -0.37 8.18 2.87
C LYS A 62 -0.89 8.37 1.45
N VAL A 63 -1.55 7.36 0.88
CA VAL A 63 -2.23 7.48 -0.41
C VAL A 63 -3.69 7.95 -0.27
N GLY A 64 -4.14 8.28 0.95
CA GLY A 64 -5.49 8.78 1.22
C GLY A 64 -6.56 7.70 1.45
N ASN A 65 -6.18 6.43 1.63
CA ASN A 65 -7.10 5.31 1.86
C ASN A 65 -7.31 5.00 3.34
N CYS A 66 -8.45 4.38 3.68
CA CYS A 66 -8.77 3.90 5.02
C CYS A 66 -7.90 2.70 5.44
N ILE A 67 -7.66 2.59 6.75
CA ILE A 67 -6.99 1.45 7.39
C ILE A 67 -7.88 0.20 7.41
N ILE A 68 -7.27 -0.98 7.36
CA ILE A 68 -7.92 -2.31 7.22
C ILE A 68 -7.30 -3.38 8.12
#